data_AF-A0AA96RET3-F1
#
_entry.id   AF-A0AA96RET3-F1
#
_cell.length_a   1.000
_cell.length_b   1.000
_cell.length_c   1.000
_cell.angle_alpha   90.00
_cell.angle_beta   90.00
_cell.angle_gamma   90.00
#
_symmetry.space_group_name_H-M   'P 1'
#
loop_
_entity.id
_entity.type
_entity.pdbx_description
1 polymer ?
#
loop_
_entity_poly.entity_id
_entity_poly.type
_entity_poly.pdbx_seq_one_letter_code
_entity_poly.pdbx_strand_id
1 'polypeptide(L)'
;MVIKHRIKCFDSELLVCETGQNNYELTIQASSNPLGFGNSLESFDNEEKAVSAAEHFCKVYTLARERGYYLKDKKFAKADKEMIEISSVFGSSVPFETLALQFEN
;
A
#
# COMPACT_ATOMS: atom_id res chain seq x y z
N MET A 1 16.50 6.34 9.09
CA MET A 1 15.33 5.53 8.70
C MET A 1 15.45 4.17 9.39
N VAL A 2 14.48 3.79 10.20
CA VAL A 2 14.47 2.52 10.95
C VAL A 2 13.18 1.78 10.63
N ILE A 3 13.25 0.49 10.28
CA ILE A 3 12.05 -0.32 10.04
C ILE A 3 11.41 -0.65 11.39
N LYS A 4 10.16 -0.26 11.57
CA LYS A 4 9.35 -0.53 12.76
C LYS A 4 8.45 -1.75 12.56
N HIS A 5 7.92 -1.90 11.35
CA HIS A 5 7.04 -3.01 11.00
C HIS A 5 7.27 -3.51 9.58
N ARG A 6 7.04 -4.81 9.35
CA ARG A 6 7.18 -5.46 8.05
C ARG A 6 6.02 -6.42 7.84
N ILE A 7 5.33 -6.29 6.71
CA ILE A 7 4.17 -7.11 6.34
C ILE A 7 4.46 -7.76 4.98
N LYS A 8 4.37 -9.09 4.92
CA LYS A 8 4.38 -9.80 3.63
C LYS A 8 3.06 -9.56 2.92
N CYS A 9 3.11 -9.16 1.65
CA CYS A 9 1.95 -8.75 0.91
C CYS A 9 1.98 -9.22 -0.54
N PHE A 10 1.30 -10.33 -0.84
CA PHE A 10 1.30 -10.97 -2.15
C PHE A 10 2.74 -11.27 -2.64
N ASP A 11 3.21 -10.62 -3.70
CA ASP A 11 4.57 -10.72 -4.27
C ASP A 11 5.53 -9.65 -3.72
N SER A 12 5.06 -8.83 -2.78
CA SER A 12 5.73 -7.63 -2.25
C SER A 12 5.82 -7.67 -0.72
N GLU A 13 6.61 -6.76 -0.16
CA GLU A 13 6.66 -6.47 1.27
C GLU A 13 6.31 -5.00 1.50
N LEU A 14 5.52 -4.75 2.54
CA LEU A 14 5.27 -3.42 3.06
C LEU A 14 6.16 -3.17 4.27
N LEU A 15 6.81 -2.02 4.31
CA LEU A 15 7.62 -1.60 5.45
C LEU A 15 7.08 -0.28 6.02
N VAL A 16 6.88 -0.27 7.33
CA VAL A 16 6.65 0.96 8.09
C VAL A 16 7.99 1.42 8.64
N CYS A 17 8.43 2.58 8.22
CA CYS A 17 9.76 3.11 8.47
C CYS A 17 9.69 4.43 9.24
N GLU A 18 10.34 4.51 10.39
CA GLU A 18 10.51 5.77 11.13
C GLU A 18 11.61 6.60 10.46
N THR A 19 11.25 7.79 9.97
CA THR A 19 12.15 8.68 9.20
C THR A 19 12.54 9.94 9.99
N GLY A 20 11.86 10.23 11.09
CA GLY A 20 12.11 11.36 11.97
C GLY A 20 11.25 11.29 13.23
N GLN A 21 11.25 12.37 14.02
CA GLN A 21 10.48 12.43 15.25
C GLN A 21 8.98 12.43 14.94
N ASN A 22 8.29 11.34 15.31
CA ASN A 22 6.88 11.10 15.00
C ASN A 22 6.54 11.14 13.50
N ASN A 23 7.46 10.68 12.64
CA ASN A 23 7.19 10.57 11.21
C ASN A 23 7.44 9.13 10.73
N TYR A 24 6.39 8.52 10.19
CA TYR A 24 6.37 7.12 9.77
C TYR A 24 5.98 7.03 8.31
N GLU A 25 6.87 6.47 7.50
CA GLU A 25 6.65 6.29 6.07
C GLU A 25 6.25 4.84 5.79
N LEU A 26 5.17 4.65 5.05
CA LEU A 26 4.78 3.37 4.49
C LEU A 26 5.40 3.22 3.11
N THR A 27 6.17 2.15 2.93
CA THR A 27 6.88 1.84 1.68
C THR A 27 6.51 0.45 1.19
N ILE A 28 6.61 0.22 -0.12
CA ILE A 28 6.44 -1.10 -0.75
C ILE A 28 7.66 -1.49 -1.56
N GLN A 29 8.09 -2.74 -1.44
CA GLN A 29 9.18 -3.33 -2.22
C GLN A 29 8.80 -4.71 -2.75
N ALA A 30 9.42 -5.12 -3.86
CA ALA A 30 9.28 -6.49 -4.35
C ALA A 30 9.95 -7.47 -3.37
N SER A 31 9.33 -8.63 -3.14
CA SER A 31 9.90 -9.65 -2.24
C SER A 31 11.11 -10.37 -2.84
N SER A 32 11.19 -10.46 -4.17
CA SER A 32 12.22 -11.21 -4.89
C SER A 32 13.49 -10.40 -5.18
N ASN A 33 13.36 -9.09 -5.37
CA ASN A 33 14.48 -8.20 -5.66
C ASN A 33 14.21 -6.79 -5.10
N PRO A 34 14.29 -6.61 -3.77
CA PRO A 34 14.06 -5.31 -3.16
C PRO A 34 15.19 -4.34 -3.52
N LEU A 35 14.83 -3.16 -4.03
CA LEU A 35 15.76 -2.05 -4.22
C LEU A 35 15.64 -1.11 -3.02
N GLY A 36 16.60 -1.18 -2.10
CA GLY A 36 16.61 -0.33 -0.90
C GLY A 36 15.40 -0.60 0.00
N PHE A 37 14.66 0.46 0.36
CA PHE A 37 13.41 0.39 1.12
C PHE A 37 12.17 0.40 0.23
N GLY A 38 12.35 0.30 -1.10
CA GLY A 38 11.25 0.37 -2.06
C GLY A 38 10.70 1.77 -2.30
N ASN A 39 9.46 1.82 -2.79
CA ASN A 39 8.77 3.06 -3.13
C ASN A 39 7.89 3.54 -1.97
N SER A 40 7.95 4.84 -1.67
CA SER A 40 7.08 5.48 -0.69
C SER A 40 5.64 5.58 -1.18
N LEU A 41 4.71 5.08 -0.35
CA LEU A 41 3.27 5.13 -0.61
C LEU A 41 2.64 6.35 0.06
N GLU A 42 2.85 6.49 1.38
CA GLU A 42 2.25 7.55 2.19
C GLU A 42 3.04 7.77 3.50
N SER A 43 2.89 8.95 4.10
CA SER A 43 3.47 9.31 5.40
C SER A 43 2.41 9.54 6.48
N PHE A 44 2.73 9.20 7.72
CA PHE A 44 1.85 9.26 8.87
C PHE A 44 2.55 9.89 10.08
N ASP A 45 1.76 10.56 10.91
CA ASP A 45 2.18 11.20 12.17
C ASP A 45 2.28 10.22 13.36
N ASN A 46 1.87 8.96 13.17
CA ASN A 46 1.78 7.95 14.21
C ASN A 46 2.05 6.54 13.63
N GLU A 47 2.84 5.75 14.35
CA GLU A 47 3.19 4.36 14.03
C GLU A 47 1.95 3.48 13.86
N GLU A 48 1.00 3.53 14.80
CA GLU A 48 -0.22 2.71 14.77
C GLU A 48 -1.07 3.01 13.54
N LYS A 49 -1.16 4.29 13.14
CA LYS A 49 -1.86 4.69 11.91
C LYS A 49 -1.15 4.13 10.68
N ALA A 50 0.18 4.20 10.65
CA ALA A 50 0.98 3.67 9.54
C ALA A 50 0.85 2.14 9.42
N VAL A 51 0.86 1.42 10.55
CA VAL A 51 0.69 -0.04 10.60
C VAL A 51 -0.72 -0.43 10.15
N SER A 52 -1.76 0.22 10.69
CA SER A 52 -3.16 -0.03 10.28
C SER A 52 -3.38 0.24 8.78
N ALA A 53 -2.81 1.33 8.27
CA ALA A 53 -2.82 1.66 6.85
C ALA A 53 -2.07 0.61 6.01
N ALA A 54 -0.95 0.09 6.48
CA ALA A 54 -0.19 -0.97 5.80
C ALA A 54 -1.00 -2.27 5.71
N GLU A 55 -1.66 -2.69 6.80
CA GLU A 55 -2.51 -3.87 6.80
C GLU A 55 -3.71 -3.72 5.85
N HIS A 56 -4.38 -2.57 5.88
CA HIS A 56 -5.50 -2.28 4.99
C HIS A 56 -5.04 -2.28 3.53
N PHE A 57 -3.97 -1.53 3.23
CA PHE A 57 -3.40 -1.47 1.89
C PHE A 57 -3.01 -2.87 1.41
N CYS A 58 -2.49 -3.74 2.28
CA CYS A 58 -2.13 -5.07 1.85
C CYS A 58 -3.32 -5.90 1.36
N LYS A 59 -4.47 -5.80 2.04
CA LYS A 59 -5.70 -6.48 1.62
C LYS A 59 -6.15 -5.97 0.24
N VAL A 60 -6.14 -4.66 0.05
CA VAL A 60 -6.52 -4.03 -1.23
C VAL A 60 -5.53 -4.37 -2.35
N TYR A 61 -4.23 -4.30 -2.08
CA TYR A 61 -3.18 -4.66 -3.02
C TYR A 61 -3.33 -6.11 -3.46
N THR A 62 -3.52 -7.04 -2.52
CA THR A 62 -3.73 -8.46 -2.83
C THR A 62 -4.92 -8.65 -3.75
N LEU A 63 -6.07 -8.06 -3.43
CA LEU A 63 -7.27 -8.11 -4.30
C LEU A 63 -6.99 -7.52 -5.68
N ALA A 64 -6.34 -6.36 -5.75
CA ALA A 64 -6.00 -5.70 -7.01
C ALA A 64 -5.13 -6.63 -7.88
N ARG A 65 -4.09 -7.25 -7.31
CA ARG A 65 -3.21 -8.20 -8.00
C ARG A 65 -3.98 -9.44 -8.48
N GLU A 66 -4.84 -10.01 -7.66
CA GLU A 66 -5.70 -11.14 -8.03
C GLU A 66 -6.64 -10.82 -9.20
N ARG A 67 -7.10 -9.55 -9.29
CA ARG A 67 -7.94 -9.05 -10.40
C ARG A 67 -7.14 -8.58 -11.61
N GLY A 68 -5.81 -8.77 -11.62
CA GLY A 68 -4.93 -8.43 -12.73
C GLY A 68 -4.53 -6.95 -12.80
N TYR A 69 -4.77 -6.18 -11.75
CA TYR A 69 -4.20 -4.86 -11.60
C TYR A 69 -2.74 -4.96 -11.14
N TYR A 70 -1.97 -3.90 -11.39
CA TYR A 70 -0.62 -3.73 -10.88
C TYR A 70 -0.47 -2.32 -10.32
N LEU A 71 0.43 -2.16 -9.36
CA LEU A 71 0.76 -0.85 -8.83
C LEU A 71 1.73 -0.16 -9.78
N LYS A 72 1.37 1.05 -10.21
CA LYS A 72 2.21 1.95 -10.99
C LYS A 72 2.17 3.32 -10.33
N ASP A 73 3.32 3.77 -9.86
CA ASP A 73 3.46 4.99 -9.06
C ASP A 73 2.52 4.95 -7.83
N LYS A 74 1.51 5.82 -7.79
CA LYS A 74 0.48 5.88 -6.75
C LYS A 74 -0.90 5.41 -7.24
N LYS A 75 -0.95 4.55 -8.25
CA LYS A 75 -2.21 4.07 -8.83
C LYS A 75 -2.22 2.57 -9.05
N PHE A 76 -3.37 1.95 -8.88
CA PHE A 76 -3.65 0.65 -9.44
C PHE A 76 -4.05 0.79 -10.90
N ALA A 77 -3.33 0.13 -11.78
CA ALA A 77 -3.54 0.15 -13.21
C ALA A 77 -3.85 -1.26 -13.73
N LYS A 78 -4.73 -1.35 -14.71
CA LYS A 78 -5.01 -2.56 -15.50
C LYS A 78 -5.26 -2.13 -16.93
N ALA A 79 -4.88 -2.97 -17.90
CA ALA A 79 -5.16 -2.69 -19.30
C ALA A 79 -6.67 -2.47 -19.50
N ASP A 80 -7.03 -1.45 -20.26
CA ASP A 80 -8.41 -1.12 -20.63
C ASP A 80 -9.35 -0.78 -19.45
N LYS A 81 -8.80 -0.39 -18.30
CA LYS A 81 -9.54 0.07 -17.12
C LYS A 81 -9.07 1.43 -16.63
N GLU A 82 -9.96 2.15 -15.97
CA GLU A 82 -9.59 3.38 -15.27
C GLU A 82 -8.59 3.07 -14.14
N MET A 83 -7.64 3.99 -13.97
CA MET A 83 -6.66 3.90 -12.90
C MET A 83 -7.30 4.31 -11.57
N ILE A 84 -7.01 3.56 -10.51
CA ILE A 84 -7.54 3.82 -9.16
C ILE A 84 -6.41 4.39 -8.30
N GLU A 85 -6.58 5.62 -7.80
CA GLU A 85 -5.60 6.26 -6.90
C GLU A 85 -5.50 5.52 -5.57
N ILE A 86 -4.27 5.24 -5.10
CA ILE A 86 -4.07 4.55 -3.81
C ILE A 86 -4.39 5.43 -2.61
N SER A 87 -4.46 6.75 -2.77
CA SER A 87 -4.83 7.67 -1.68
C SER A 87 -6.24 7.39 -1.16
N SER A 88 -7.11 6.83 -1.99
CA SER A 88 -8.45 6.37 -1.59
C SER A 88 -8.42 5.22 -0.58
N VAL A 89 -7.32 4.45 -0.55
CA VAL A 89 -7.10 3.29 0.32
C VAL A 89 -6.65 3.70 1.73
N PHE A 90 -5.97 4.83 1.86
CA PHE A 90 -5.48 5.33 3.15
C PHE A 90 -6.52 6.18 3.89
N GLY A 91 -7.62 6.55 3.23
CA GLY A 91 -8.72 7.30 3.83
C GLY A 91 -9.52 6.45 4.82
N SER A 92 -9.59 6.88 6.09
CA SER A 92 -10.19 6.13 7.21
C SER A 92 -11.70 5.87 7.11
N SER A 93 -12.37 6.33 6.05
CA SER A 93 -13.84 6.29 5.92
C SER A 93 -14.35 5.42 4.78
N VAL A 94 -13.47 4.79 3.99
CA VAL A 94 -13.91 3.93 2.88
C VAL A 94 -13.75 2.46 3.29
N PRO A 95 -14.85 1.71 3.46
CA PRO A 95 -14.79 0.28 3.75
C PRO A 95 -14.08 -0.49 2.62
N PHE A 96 -13.42 -1.58 2.99
CA PHE A 96 -12.75 -2.46 2.03
C PHE A 96 -13.72 -2.95 0.94
N GLU A 97 -14.96 -3.23 1.30
CA GLU A 97 -16.01 -3.67 0.37
C GLU A 97 -16.29 -2.62 -0.71
N THR A 98 -16.30 -1.34 -0.34
CA THR A 98 -16.51 -0.25 -1.30
C THR A 98 -15.34 -0.10 -2.26
N LEU A 99 -14.10 -0.25 -1.77
CA LEU A 99 -12.90 -0.26 -2.61
C LEU A 99 -12.87 -1.49 -3.53
N ALA A 100 -13.28 -2.65 -3.03
CA ALA A 100 -13.30 -3.89 -3.79
C ALA A 100 -14.15 -3.79 -5.07
N LEU A 101 -15.29 -3.10 -5.00
CA LEU A 101 -16.17 -2.85 -6.15
C LEU A 101 -15.47 -2.07 -7.28
N GLN A 102 -14.45 -1.27 -6.97
CA GLN A 102 -13.68 -0.53 -7.98
C GLN A 102 -12.85 -1.47 -8.86
N PHE A 103 -12.48 -2.65 -8.35
CA PHE A 103 -11.68 -3.65 -9.05
C PHE A 103 -12.52 -4.71 -9.79
N GLU A 104 -13.85 -4.68 -9.64
CA GLU A 104 -14.76 -5.63 -10.32
C GLU A 104 -15.21 -5.13 -11.70
N ASN A 105 -15.12 -3.82 -11.95
CA ASN A 105 -15.63 -3.21 -13.17
C ASN A 105 -14.73 -3.41 -14.37
#